data_AF-A0A653DDI5-F1
#
_entry.id   AF-A0A653DDI5-F1
#
_cell.length_a   1.000
_cell.length_b   1.000
_cell.length_c   1.000
_cell.angle_alpha   90.00
_cell.angle_beta   90.00
_cell.angle_gamma   90.00
#
_symmetry.space_group_name_H-M   'P 1'
#
loop_
_entity.id
_entity.type
_entity.pdbx_description
1 polymer ?
#
loop_
_entity_poly.entity_id
_entity_poly.type
_entity_poly.pdbx_seq_one_letter_code
_entity_poly.pdbx_strand_id
1 'polypeptide(L)'
;MKLNISYCPPNITIWDIWVDHGTSQCFMDTVTTSVITCFILIAGTLQLCMYRKYGTEVSPAHLPTSKLYYLQLFLTIFLPILEVTRFALQATILNDKTIYGYMILSLVMTVVAYPFSIWVIKVERHYQLPSLPPRGHGIVLLVFWSLTFIAENLAFLNLGQQNWWFHLSDQIEMALFVLRYVTCLLIFFLGLKAPGIMQNIDYFSLNDAQRNFARPMN
;
A
#
# COMPACT_ATOMS: atom_id res chain seq x y z
N MET A 1 -32.00 4.43 21.03
CA MET A 1 -30.69 3.75 21.14
C MET A 1 -29.61 4.82 20.97
N LYS A 2 -29.01 5.34 22.05
CA LYS A 2 -27.87 6.25 21.95
C LYS A 2 -26.64 5.39 21.63
N LEU A 3 -26.21 5.39 20.37
CA LEU A 3 -24.91 4.86 19.99
C LEU A 3 -23.85 5.81 20.56
N ASN A 4 -23.40 5.56 21.79
CA ASN A 4 -22.18 6.18 22.30
C ASN A 4 -20.99 5.50 21.60
N ILE A 5 -20.74 5.86 20.35
CA ILE A 5 -19.54 5.44 19.63
C ILE A 5 -18.39 6.27 20.19
N SER A 6 -17.58 5.67 21.07
CA SER A 6 -16.34 6.28 21.51
C SER A 6 -15.27 6.11 20.43
N TYR A 7 -14.43 7.13 20.26
CA TYR A 7 -13.37 7.08 19.25
C TYR A 7 -12.28 6.06 19.62
N CYS A 8 -11.89 6.02 20.89
CA CYS A 8 -10.96 5.05 21.48
C CYS A 8 -11.68 4.18 22.55
N PRO A 9 -11.04 3.08 23.00
CA PRO A 9 -11.48 2.30 24.16
C PRO A 9 -11.65 3.13 25.43
N PRO A 10 -12.51 2.71 26.38
CA PRO A 10 -12.67 3.40 27.65
C PRO A 10 -11.33 3.45 28.40
N ASN A 11 -11.05 4.58 29.06
CA ASN A 11 -9.80 4.90 29.78
C ASN A 11 -8.57 5.26 28.92
N ILE A 12 -8.68 5.31 27.59
CA ILE A 12 -7.59 5.71 26.71
C ILE A 12 -8.04 6.88 25.83
N THR A 13 -7.26 7.96 25.80
CA THR A 13 -7.44 9.06 24.86
C THR A 13 -6.51 8.93 23.67
N ILE A 14 -6.80 9.65 22.59
CA ILE A 14 -5.93 9.67 21.40
C ILE A 14 -4.54 10.25 21.68
N TRP A 15 -4.40 11.05 22.75
CA TRP A 15 -3.15 11.71 23.12
C TRP A 15 -2.29 10.86 24.07
N ASP A 16 -2.81 9.71 24.50
CA ASP A 16 -2.05 8.74 25.30
C ASP A 16 -1.17 7.90 24.37
N ILE A 17 0.01 8.45 24.07
CA ILE A 17 0.99 7.86 23.14
C ILE A 17 1.69 6.66 23.77
N TRP A 18 1.99 6.73 25.08
CA TRP A 18 2.70 5.69 25.82
C TRP A 18 1.83 5.21 26.98
N VAL A 19 1.24 4.03 26.84
CA VAL A 19 0.34 3.40 27.83
C VAL A 19 0.93 2.04 28.19
N ASP A 20 1.14 1.79 29.49
CA ASP A 20 1.64 0.52 30.03
C ASP A 20 2.90 -0.03 29.35
N HIS A 21 3.89 0.86 29.11
CA HIS A 21 5.16 0.58 28.44
C HIS A 21 5.10 0.40 26.91
N GLY A 22 3.91 0.51 26.31
CA GLY A 22 3.68 0.33 24.87
C GLY A 22 2.94 1.52 24.27
N THR A 23 2.68 1.45 22.96
CA THR A 23 1.89 2.46 22.24
C THR A 23 0.42 2.08 22.15
N SER A 24 -0.50 3.03 22.28
CA SER A 24 -1.94 2.71 22.19
C SER A 24 -2.35 2.38 20.76
N GLN A 25 -3.19 1.35 20.58
CA GLN A 25 -3.66 0.95 19.24
C GLN A 25 -4.42 2.08 18.54
N CYS A 26 -5.24 2.78 19.32
CA CYS A 26 -6.02 3.91 18.84
C CYS A 26 -5.13 5.01 18.24
N PHE A 27 -4.04 5.37 18.92
CA PHE A 27 -3.09 6.36 18.42
C PHE A 27 -2.37 5.86 17.16
N MET A 28 -1.83 4.65 17.20
CA MET A 28 -1.03 4.10 16.11
C MET A 28 -1.83 3.92 14.82
N ASP A 29 -3.01 3.30 14.89
CA ASP A 29 -3.87 3.11 13.72
C ASP A 29 -4.33 4.47 13.18
N THR A 30 -4.70 5.42 14.06
CA THR A 30 -5.13 6.76 13.63
C THR A 30 -4.03 7.52 12.90
N VAL A 31 -2.84 7.62 13.51
CA VAL A 31 -1.75 8.43 12.98
C VAL A 31 -1.19 7.82 11.71
N THR A 32 -0.91 6.51 11.71
CA THR A 32 -0.31 5.85 10.54
C THR A 32 -1.25 5.90 9.33
N THR A 33 -2.53 5.53 9.49
CA THR A 33 -3.50 5.53 8.38
C THR A 33 -3.77 6.92 7.85
N SER A 34 -3.85 7.93 8.74
CA SER A 34 -4.06 9.33 8.34
C SER A 34 -2.86 9.88 7.57
N VAL A 35 -1.63 9.66 8.06
CA VAL A 35 -0.40 10.14 7.41
C VAL A 35 -0.21 9.47 6.04
N ILE A 36 -0.35 8.15 5.97
CA ILE A 36 -0.20 7.39 4.72
C ILE A 36 -1.23 7.85 3.69
N THR A 37 -2.49 8.02 4.10
CA THR A 37 -3.59 8.40 3.19
C THR A 37 -3.45 9.84 2.72
N CYS A 38 -3.13 10.77 3.63
CA CYS A 38 -2.88 12.16 3.24
C CYS A 38 -1.71 12.26 2.28
N PHE A 39 -0.62 11.52 2.54
CA PHE A 39 0.53 11.48 1.65
C PHE A 39 0.15 11.05 0.24
N ILE A 40 -0.51 9.89 0.08
CA ILE A 40 -0.83 9.39 -1.26
C ILE A 40 -1.84 10.28 -1.98
N LEU A 41 -2.83 10.84 -1.26
CA LEU A 41 -3.80 11.76 -1.86
C LEU A 41 -3.12 13.05 -2.32
N ILE A 42 -2.24 13.66 -1.52
CA ILE A 42 -1.57 14.91 -1.89
C ILE A 42 -0.49 14.66 -2.95
N ALA A 43 0.49 13.81 -2.64
CA ALA A 43 1.61 13.57 -3.55
C ALA A 43 1.17 12.87 -4.84
N GLY A 44 0.23 11.93 -4.75
CA GLY A 44 -0.31 11.23 -5.91
C GLY A 44 -1.20 12.13 -6.77
N THR A 45 -2.02 13.03 -6.21
CA THR A 45 -2.74 14.01 -7.05
C THR A 45 -1.79 14.96 -7.76
N LEU A 46 -0.76 15.47 -7.07
CA LEU A 46 0.28 16.30 -7.69
C LEU A 46 0.97 15.55 -8.84
N GLN A 47 1.32 14.29 -8.62
CA GLN A 47 1.91 13.44 -9.65
C GLN A 47 0.96 13.23 -10.84
N LEU A 48 -0.32 12.95 -10.60
CA LEU A 48 -1.33 12.82 -11.66
C LEU A 48 -1.52 14.13 -12.45
N CYS A 49 -1.50 15.29 -11.77
CA CYS A 49 -1.54 16.60 -12.42
C CYS A 49 -0.31 16.81 -13.32
N MET A 50 0.88 16.39 -12.88
CA MET A 50 2.09 16.44 -13.71
C MET A 50 1.97 15.52 -14.93
N TYR A 51 1.49 14.28 -14.77
CA TYR A 51 1.24 13.38 -15.90
C TYR A 51 0.22 13.93 -16.89
N ARG A 52 -0.86 14.55 -16.40
CA ARG A 52 -1.87 15.16 -17.27
C ARG A 52 -1.31 16.32 -18.10
N LYS A 53 -0.34 17.08 -17.55
CA LYS A 53 0.21 18.27 -18.19
C LYS A 53 1.42 17.97 -19.09
N TYR A 54 2.25 17.00 -18.70
CA TYR A 54 3.56 16.74 -19.32
C TYR A 54 3.77 15.29 -19.75
N GLY A 55 2.81 14.40 -19.48
CA GLY A 55 2.92 12.98 -19.79
C GLY A 55 2.80 12.70 -21.28
N THR A 56 3.70 11.88 -21.80
CA THR A 56 3.60 11.29 -23.13
C THR A 56 3.10 9.86 -23.03
N GLU A 57 2.13 9.49 -23.86
CA GLU A 57 1.59 8.13 -23.90
C GLU A 57 2.64 7.14 -24.41
N VAL A 58 2.78 6.01 -23.71
CA VAL A 58 3.65 4.91 -24.12
C VAL A 58 2.90 4.05 -25.13
N SER A 59 3.50 3.82 -26.30
CA SER A 59 2.90 2.97 -27.32
C SER A 59 2.58 1.57 -26.76
N PRO A 60 1.37 1.02 -26.98
CA PRO A 60 0.96 -0.28 -26.46
C PRO A 60 1.88 -1.44 -26.88
N ALA A 61 2.57 -1.29 -28.02
CA ALA A 61 3.54 -2.28 -28.52
C ALA A 61 4.80 -2.40 -27.64
N HIS A 62 5.06 -1.40 -26.78
CA HIS A 62 6.22 -1.34 -25.89
C HIS A 62 5.85 -1.60 -24.41
N LEU A 63 4.63 -2.06 -24.11
CA LEU A 63 4.25 -2.42 -22.75
C LEU A 63 4.60 -3.88 -22.47
N PRO A 64 5.58 -4.18 -21.60
CA PRO A 64 5.91 -5.56 -21.26
C PRO A 64 4.72 -6.23 -20.53
N THR A 65 4.36 -7.44 -20.95
CA THR A 65 3.35 -8.28 -20.29
C THR A 65 3.95 -9.00 -19.09
N SER A 66 4.29 -8.21 -18.06
CA SER A 66 4.93 -8.74 -16.87
C SER A 66 3.91 -9.38 -15.91
N LYS A 67 4.08 -10.69 -15.62
CA LYS A 67 3.30 -11.39 -14.58
C LYS A 67 3.45 -10.73 -13.20
N LEU A 68 4.60 -10.11 -12.94
CA LEU A 68 4.90 -9.44 -11.67
C LEU A 68 4.07 -8.16 -11.50
N TYR A 69 3.69 -7.47 -12.59
CA TYR A 69 2.76 -6.33 -12.52
C TYR A 69 1.37 -6.77 -12.03
N TYR A 70 0.86 -7.89 -12.55
CA TYR A 70 -0.43 -8.42 -12.10
C TYR A 70 -0.37 -8.90 -10.65
N LEU A 71 0.74 -9.50 -10.24
CA LEU A 71 0.97 -9.85 -8.84
C LEU A 71 0.97 -8.60 -7.94
N GLN A 72 1.66 -7.53 -8.34
CA GLN A 72 1.68 -6.27 -7.58
C GLN A 72 0.28 -5.66 -7.44
N LEU A 73 -0.51 -5.64 -8.52
CA LEU A 73 -1.89 -5.16 -8.49
C LEU A 73 -2.76 -6.03 -7.57
N PHE A 74 -2.63 -7.35 -7.68
CA PHE A 74 -3.34 -8.29 -6.83
C PHE A 74 -3.03 -8.06 -5.35
N LEU A 75 -1.75 -7.98 -4.98
CA LEU A 75 -1.34 -7.75 -3.59
C LEU A 75 -1.82 -6.38 -3.08
N THR A 76 -1.80 -5.34 -3.92
CA THR A 76 -2.30 -4.00 -3.57
C THR A 76 -3.81 -4.01 -3.32
N ILE A 77 -4.58 -4.81 -4.05
CA ILE A 77 -6.03 -5.02 -3.81
C ILE A 77 -6.26 -5.92 -2.59
N PHE A 78 -5.34 -6.84 -2.33
CA PHE A 78 -5.47 -7.78 -1.22
C PHE A 78 -5.41 -7.09 0.16
N LEU A 79 -4.58 -6.05 0.31
CA LEU A 79 -4.47 -5.31 1.57
C LEU A 79 -5.78 -4.67 2.09
N PRO A 80 -6.55 -3.90 1.31
CA PRO A 80 -7.83 -3.40 1.77
C PRO A 80 -8.84 -4.52 2.04
N ILE A 81 -8.76 -5.66 1.34
CA ILE A 81 -9.60 -6.83 1.63
C ILE A 81 -9.26 -7.39 3.02
N LEU A 82 -7.97 -7.53 3.35
CA LEU A 82 -7.54 -7.96 4.69
C LEU A 82 -8.04 -7.02 5.79
N GLU A 83 -8.02 -5.71 5.55
CA GLU A 83 -8.54 -4.73 6.52
C GLU A 83 -10.05 -4.85 6.70
N VAL A 84 -10.81 -5.02 5.61
CA VAL A 84 -12.26 -5.28 5.67
C VAL A 84 -12.55 -6.58 6.42
N THR A 85 -11.80 -7.64 6.17
CA THR A 85 -11.95 -8.93 6.87
C THR A 85 -11.66 -8.78 8.36
N ARG A 86 -10.56 -8.09 8.73
CA ARG A 86 -10.21 -7.81 10.13
C ARG A 86 -11.34 -7.03 10.82
N PHE A 87 -11.82 -5.96 10.21
CA PHE A 87 -12.92 -5.16 10.74
C PHE A 87 -14.20 -6.00 10.91
N ALA A 88 -14.56 -6.82 9.91
CA ALA A 88 -15.75 -7.67 9.98
C ALA A 88 -15.66 -8.70 11.10
N LEU A 89 -14.49 -9.30 11.32
CA LEU A 89 -14.25 -10.25 12.41
C LEU A 89 -14.34 -9.58 13.78
N GLN A 90 -13.75 -8.39 13.93
CA GLN A 90 -13.85 -7.58 15.15
C GLN A 90 -15.29 -7.10 15.43
N ALA A 91 -16.09 -6.85 14.38
CA ALA A 91 -17.49 -6.47 14.55
C ALA A 91 -18.40 -7.65 14.94
N THR A 92 -18.03 -8.89 14.61
CA THR A 92 -18.94 -10.06 14.71
C THR A 92 -18.55 -11.04 15.81
N ILE A 93 -17.27 -11.41 15.89
CA ILE A 93 -16.78 -12.56 16.64
C ILE A 93 -15.77 -12.13 17.72
N LEU A 94 -14.93 -11.14 17.46
CA LEU A 94 -13.82 -10.75 18.34
C LEU A 94 -14.12 -9.49 19.19
N ASN A 95 -13.51 -9.37 20.37
CA ASN A 95 -13.50 -8.19 21.27
C ASN A 95 -14.85 -7.57 21.64
N ASP A 96 -15.65 -8.26 22.47
CA ASP A 96 -16.93 -7.79 23.04
C ASP A 96 -17.93 -7.17 22.03
N LYS A 97 -17.68 -7.36 20.72
CA LYS A 97 -18.43 -6.76 19.60
C LYS A 97 -18.46 -5.22 19.67
N THR A 98 -17.41 -4.62 20.23
CA THR A 98 -17.30 -3.16 20.37
C THR A 98 -16.53 -2.57 19.19
N ILE A 99 -17.19 -1.68 18.45
CA ILE A 99 -16.59 -0.97 17.31
C ILE A 99 -16.23 0.45 17.74
N TYR A 100 -14.95 0.79 17.58
CA TYR A 100 -14.42 2.11 17.91
C TYR A 100 -14.22 2.98 16.67
N GLY A 101 -14.23 4.30 16.86
CA GLY A 101 -14.07 5.27 15.78
C GLY A 101 -12.75 5.13 15.00
N TYR A 102 -11.64 4.81 15.66
CA TYR A 102 -10.35 4.63 14.99
C TYR A 102 -10.35 3.47 13.98
N MET A 103 -11.11 2.41 14.25
CA MET A 103 -11.23 1.24 13.37
C MET A 103 -11.97 1.62 12.08
N ILE A 104 -13.03 2.42 12.21
CA ILE A 104 -13.79 2.96 11.08
C ILE A 104 -12.90 3.89 10.25
N LEU A 105 -12.13 4.76 10.91
CA LEU A 105 -11.20 5.65 10.24
C LEU A 105 -10.16 4.86 9.43
N SER A 106 -9.48 3.89 10.05
CA SER A 106 -8.49 3.03 9.38
C SER A 106 -9.08 2.35 8.15
N LEU A 107 -10.28 1.78 8.29
CA LEU A 107 -10.98 1.11 7.20
C LEU A 107 -11.27 2.05 6.03
N VAL A 108 -11.89 3.21 6.30
CA VAL A 108 -12.24 4.19 5.26
C VAL A 108 -11.00 4.72 4.58
N MET A 109 -9.99 5.11 5.35
CA MET A 109 -8.71 5.61 4.83
C MET A 109 -8.03 4.58 3.94
N THR A 110 -8.00 3.31 4.36
CA THR A 110 -7.44 2.20 3.58
C THR A 110 -8.22 1.96 2.28
N VAL A 111 -9.56 1.89 2.37
CA VAL A 111 -10.43 1.66 1.19
C VAL A 111 -10.36 2.82 0.19
N VAL A 112 -9.96 4.03 0.61
CA VAL A 112 -9.72 5.16 -0.30
C VAL A 112 -8.28 5.17 -0.85
N ALA A 113 -7.28 5.01 0.02
CA ALA A 113 -5.87 5.13 -0.33
C ALA A 113 -5.41 4.08 -1.35
N TYR A 114 -5.82 2.82 -1.18
CA TYR A 114 -5.35 1.73 -2.03
C TYR A 114 -5.90 1.79 -3.47
N PRO A 115 -7.21 1.99 -3.71
CA PRO A 115 -7.73 2.24 -5.06
C PRO A 115 -7.12 3.48 -5.72
N PHE A 116 -6.87 4.53 -4.96
CA PHE A 116 -6.18 5.71 -5.48
C PHE A 116 -4.74 5.39 -5.89
N SER A 117 -4.00 4.61 -5.09
CA SER A 117 -2.66 4.13 -5.47
C SER A 117 -2.69 3.27 -6.74
N ILE A 118 -3.71 2.43 -6.92
CA ILE A 118 -3.91 1.63 -8.15
C ILE A 118 -4.14 2.52 -9.36
N TRP A 119 -4.89 3.61 -9.19
CA TRP A 119 -5.07 4.59 -10.26
C TRP A 119 -3.72 5.22 -10.67
N VAL A 120 -2.89 5.61 -9.70
CA VAL A 120 -1.53 6.11 -9.95
C VAL A 120 -0.67 5.05 -10.67
N ILE A 121 -0.68 3.79 -10.22
CA ILE A 121 0.04 2.68 -10.88
C ILE A 121 -0.35 2.55 -12.35
N LYS A 122 -1.67 2.62 -12.65
CA LYS A 122 -2.16 2.53 -14.04
C LYS A 122 -1.67 3.71 -14.88
N VAL A 123 -1.69 4.92 -14.33
CA VAL A 123 -1.20 6.11 -15.05
C VAL A 123 0.31 6.02 -15.30
N GLU A 124 1.11 5.63 -14.30
CA GLU A 124 2.56 5.43 -14.46
C GLU A 124 2.91 4.38 -15.52
N ARG A 125 2.07 3.35 -15.68
CA ARG A 125 2.27 2.32 -16.70
C ARG A 125 2.05 2.87 -18.11
N HIS A 126 1.06 3.73 -18.30
CA HIS A 126 0.64 4.20 -19.62
C HIS A 126 1.26 5.54 -20.05
N TYR A 127 1.77 6.33 -19.09
CA TYR A 127 2.33 7.65 -19.34
C TYR A 127 3.74 7.75 -18.78
N GLN A 128 4.66 8.34 -19.55
CA GLN A 128 6.02 8.64 -19.13
C GLN A 128 6.21 10.15 -19.02
N LEU A 129 6.96 10.57 -17.99
CA LEU A 129 7.38 11.97 -17.84
C LEU A 129 8.74 12.17 -18.55
N PRO A 130 8.93 13.27 -19.28
CA PRO A 130 10.14 13.50 -20.10
C PRO A 130 11.44 13.69 -19.30
N SER A 131 11.36 13.93 -17.98
CA SER A 131 12.49 14.30 -17.12
C SER A 131 12.98 13.21 -16.18
N LEU A 132 12.32 12.03 -16.13
CA LEU A 132 12.70 10.94 -15.24
C LEU A 132 13.27 9.76 -16.06
N PRO A 133 14.50 9.28 -15.78
CA PRO A 133 14.99 8.07 -16.43
C PRO A 133 14.03 6.89 -16.11
N PRO A 134 13.71 6.01 -17.08
CA PRO A 134 12.63 5.02 -17.01
C PRO A 134 13.03 3.79 -16.19
N ARG A 135 13.61 3.99 -15.01
CA ARG A 135 14.25 2.92 -14.23
C ARG A 135 13.36 2.31 -13.14
N GLY A 136 12.17 2.86 -12.89
CA GLY A 136 11.21 2.24 -11.99
C GLY A 136 9.95 3.07 -11.70
N HIS A 137 9.16 2.61 -10.72
CA HIS A 137 7.96 3.31 -10.26
C HIS A 137 8.29 4.73 -9.81
N GLY A 138 7.29 5.60 -9.87
CA GLY A 138 7.41 6.94 -9.32
C GLY A 138 7.75 6.88 -7.83
N ILE A 139 8.57 7.83 -7.39
CA ILE A 139 8.99 7.95 -5.99
C ILE A 139 7.81 7.99 -5.02
N VAL A 140 6.67 8.55 -5.45
CA VAL A 140 5.46 8.64 -4.64
C VAL A 140 4.92 7.27 -4.26
N LEU A 141 4.78 6.34 -5.21
CA LEU A 141 4.29 4.99 -4.92
C LEU A 141 5.29 4.19 -4.06
N LEU A 142 6.58 4.34 -4.33
CA LEU A 142 7.64 3.72 -3.52
C LEU A 142 7.58 4.20 -2.08
N VAL A 143 7.46 5.51 -1.84
CA VAL A 143 7.33 6.08 -0.49
C VAL A 143 6.02 5.62 0.16
N PHE A 144 4.91 5.56 -0.58
CA PHE A 144 3.64 5.06 -0.06
C PHE A 144 3.78 3.62 0.48
N TRP A 145 4.29 2.69 -0.31
CA TRP A 145 4.50 1.30 0.16
C TRP A 145 5.55 1.20 1.26
N SER A 146 6.56 2.07 1.25
CA SER A 146 7.54 2.15 2.33
C SER A 146 6.89 2.56 3.64
N LEU A 147 6.05 3.61 3.63
CA LEU A 147 5.34 4.08 4.82
C LEU A 147 4.37 3.02 5.34
N THR A 148 3.65 2.32 4.46
CA THR A 148 2.82 1.18 4.84
C THR A 148 3.65 0.08 5.51
N PHE A 149 4.80 -0.29 4.93
CA PHE A 149 5.65 -1.32 5.53
C PHE A 149 6.24 -0.87 6.87
N ILE A 150 6.65 0.39 7.00
CA ILE A 150 7.11 0.97 8.27
C ILE A 150 6.00 0.90 9.31
N ALA A 151 4.76 1.27 8.97
CA ALA A 151 3.63 1.19 9.88
C ALA A 151 3.39 -0.24 10.39
N GLU A 152 3.49 -1.26 9.53
CA GLU A 152 3.40 -2.65 9.97
C GLU A 152 4.57 -3.06 10.88
N ASN A 153 5.78 -2.51 10.69
CA ASN A 153 6.90 -2.78 11.59
C ASN A 153 6.73 -2.12 12.97
N LEU A 154 5.99 -1.02 13.06
CA LEU A 154 5.65 -0.41 14.35
C LEU A 154 4.80 -1.35 15.21
N ALA A 155 4.09 -2.31 14.60
CA ALA A 155 3.39 -3.38 15.30
C ALA A 155 4.31 -4.15 16.28
N PHE A 156 5.60 -4.22 15.95
CA PHE A 156 6.59 -4.95 16.74
C PHE A 156 7.09 -4.19 17.97
N LEU A 157 6.89 -2.87 18.06
CA LEU A 157 7.29 -2.08 19.23
C LEU A 157 6.54 -2.51 20.50
N ASN A 158 5.35 -3.10 20.33
CA ASN A 158 4.52 -3.61 21.42
C ASN A 158 4.66 -5.14 21.62
N LEU A 159 5.63 -5.80 20.99
CA LEU A 159 5.86 -7.23 21.22
C LEU A 159 6.19 -7.51 22.70
N GLY A 160 5.52 -8.51 23.27
CA GLY A 160 5.81 -8.99 24.63
C GLY A 160 5.19 -8.17 25.76
N GLN A 161 4.31 -7.21 25.45
CA GLN A 161 3.55 -6.47 26.45
C GLN A 161 2.12 -7.00 26.58
N GLN A 162 1.50 -6.81 27.75
CA GLN A 162 0.13 -7.27 28.02
C GLN A 162 -0.91 -6.63 27.09
N ASN A 163 -0.62 -5.42 26.59
CA ASN A 163 -1.46 -4.70 25.63
C ASN A 163 -1.05 -4.96 24.17
N TRP A 164 -0.36 -6.06 23.88
CA TRP A 164 -0.02 -6.39 22.51
C TRP A 164 -1.31 -6.62 21.69
N TRP A 165 -1.39 -5.92 20.57
CA TRP A 165 -2.57 -5.84 19.71
C TRP A 165 -3.02 -7.17 19.09
N PHE A 166 -2.18 -8.21 19.17
CA PHE A 166 -2.45 -9.54 18.67
C PHE A 166 -2.08 -10.53 19.77
N HIS A 167 -3.06 -10.99 20.54
CA HIS A 167 -2.78 -12.00 21.55
C HIS A 167 -2.44 -13.33 20.83
N LEU A 168 -1.33 -13.98 21.22
CA LEU A 168 -0.89 -15.27 20.65
C LEU A 168 -1.94 -16.38 20.80
N SER A 169 -2.92 -16.20 21.69
CA SER A 169 -4.07 -17.08 21.85
C SER A 169 -5.03 -17.04 20.66
N ASP A 170 -5.14 -15.90 19.98
CA ASP A 170 -6.07 -15.72 18.86
C ASP A 170 -5.37 -15.97 17.53
N GLN A 171 -5.34 -17.26 17.15
CA GLN A 171 -4.74 -17.76 15.92
C GLN A 171 -5.20 -16.99 14.66
N ILE A 172 -6.44 -16.52 14.64
CA ILE A 172 -7.03 -15.80 13.51
C ILE A 172 -6.44 -14.39 13.37
N GLU A 173 -6.33 -13.63 14.47
CA GLU A 173 -5.76 -12.27 14.42
C GLU A 173 -4.27 -12.32 14.07
N MET A 174 -3.56 -13.30 14.62
CA MET A 174 -2.15 -13.54 14.30
C MET A 174 -1.96 -13.90 12.82
N ALA A 175 -2.80 -14.79 12.28
CA ALA A 175 -2.74 -15.17 10.87
C ALA A 175 -3.00 -13.96 9.95
N LEU A 176 -3.99 -13.12 10.27
CA LEU A 176 -4.27 -11.90 9.50
C LEU A 176 -3.12 -10.90 9.56
N PHE A 177 -2.51 -10.72 10.74
CA PHE A 177 -1.34 -9.87 10.89
C PHE A 177 -0.16 -10.36 10.07
N VAL A 178 0.20 -11.65 10.18
CA VAL A 178 1.30 -12.24 9.40
C VAL A 178 1.05 -12.12 7.89
N LEU A 179 -0.17 -12.41 7.45
CA LEU A 179 -0.56 -12.33 6.05
C LEU A 179 -0.45 -10.89 5.51
N ARG A 180 -0.90 -9.91 6.30
CA ARG A 180 -0.77 -8.49 5.98
C ARG A 180 0.69 -8.06 5.92
N TYR A 181 1.50 -8.44 6.91
CA TYR A 181 2.92 -8.13 6.98
C TYR A 181 3.69 -8.66 5.76
N VAL A 182 3.50 -9.95 5.43
CA VAL A 182 4.14 -10.58 4.25
C VAL A 182 3.68 -9.91 2.96
N THR A 183 2.39 -9.56 2.86
CA THR A 183 1.85 -8.83 1.69
C THR A 183 2.52 -7.46 1.52
N CYS A 184 2.64 -6.67 2.60
CA CYS A 184 3.33 -5.37 2.58
C CYS A 184 4.79 -5.51 2.17
N LEU A 185 5.49 -6.51 2.70
CA LEU A 185 6.89 -6.81 2.36
C LEU A 185 7.05 -7.13 0.87
N LEU A 186 6.20 -8.02 0.34
CA LEU A 186 6.23 -8.41 -1.07
C LEU A 186 5.94 -7.23 -1.99
N ILE A 187 4.94 -6.40 -1.67
CA ILE A 187 4.62 -5.20 -2.45
C ILE A 187 5.79 -4.22 -2.44
N PHE A 188 6.43 -3.99 -1.28
CA PHE A 188 7.57 -3.09 -1.19
C PHE A 188 8.72 -3.54 -2.10
N PHE A 189 9.11 -4.81 -2.05
CA PHE A 189 10.15 -5.35 -2.93
C PHE A 189 9.77 -5.34 -4.41
N LEU A 190 8.50 -5.66 -4.74
CA LEU A 190 8.00 -5.56 -6.10
C LEU A 190 8.01 -4.11 -6.61
N GLY A 191 7.67 -3.15 -5.73
CA GLY A 191 7.75 -1.72 -6.01
C GLY A 191 9.17 -1.30 -6.40
N LEU A 192 10.19 -1.75 -5.66
CA LEU A 192 11.60 -1.47 -5.97
C LEU A 192 12.04 -2.07 -7.31
N LYS A 193 11.53 -3.25 -7.67
CA LYS A 193 11.84 -3.93 -8.94
C LYS A 193 11.13 -3.29 -10.14
N ALA A 194 10.03 -2.58 -9.90
CA ALA A 194 9.20 -1.90 -10.92
C ALA A 194 8.92 -2.76 -12.17
N PRO A 195 8.33 -3.95 -12.01
CA PRO A 195 8.26 -4.98 -13.04
C PRO A 195 7.41 -4.63 -14.26
N GLY A 196 6.63 -3.54 -14.22
CA GLY A 196 5.74 -3.09 -15.29
C GLY A 196 6.32 -2.01 -16.21
N ILE A 197 7.56 -1.55 -15.96
CA ILE A 197 8.21 -0.47 -16.70
C ILE A 197 9.37 -1.05 -17.53
N MET A 198 9.41 -0.71 -18.82
CA MET A 198 10.40 -1.24 -19.77
C MET A 198 11.81 -0.85 -19.34
N GLN A 199 12.70 -1.83 -19.17
CA GLN A 199 14.10 -1.55 -18.84
C GLN A 199 14.89 -1.26 -20.12
N ASN A 200 15.91 -0.40 -20.06
CA ASN A 200 16.73 -0.04 -21.23
C ASN A 200 17.31 -1.25 -21.98
N ILE A 201 17.53 -2.38 -21.29
CA ILE A 201 18.01 -3.64 -21.88
C ILE A 201 17.02 -4.16 -22.94
N ASP A 202 15.71 -4.05 -22.66
CA ASP A 202 14.67 -4.47 -23.61
C ASP A 202 14.64 -3.53 -24.82
N TYR A 203 14.89 -2.23 -24.61
CA TYR A 203 14.95 -1.25 -25.71
C TYR A 203 16.12 -1.51 -26.66
N PHE A 204 17.32 -1.79 -26.13
CA PHE A 204 18.48 -2.17 -26.95
C PHE A 204 18.25 -3.49 -27.68
N SER A 205 17.68 -4.50 -27.01
CA SER A 205 17.38 -5.79 -27.63
C SER A 205 16.34 -5.70 -28.75
N LEU A 206 15.31 -4.84 -28.60
CA LEU A 206 14.32 -4.60 -29.65
C LEU A 206 14.94 -3.86 -30.83
N ASN A 207 15.77 -2.85 -30.57
CA ASN A 207 16.43 -2.09 -31.62
C ASN A 207 17.42 -2.98 -32.40
N ASP A 208 18.18 -3.84 -31.72
CA ASP A 208 19.06 -4.83 -32.37
C ASP A 208 18.28 -5.87 -33.18
N ALA A 209 17.14 -6.36 -32.66
CA ALA A 209 16.27 -7.26 -33.41
C ALA A 209 15.70 -6.59 -34.68
N GLN A 210 15.25 -5.34 -34.60
CA GLN A 210 14.82 -4.56 -35.77
C GLN A 210 15.96 -4.31 -36.76
N ARG A 211 17.17 -4.03 -36.27
CA ARG A 211 18.36 -3.82 -37.11
C ARG A 211 18.78 -5.09 -37.84
N ASN A 212 18.64 -6.24 -37.19
CA ASN A 212 18.95 -7.56 -37.77
C ASN A 212 17.90 -7.97 -38.83
N PHE A 213 16.63 -7.62 -38.66
CA PHE A 213 15.60 -7.82 -39.68
C PHE A 213 15.78 -6.92 -40.91
N ALA A 214 16.31 -5.71 -40.73
CA ALA A 214 16.51 -4.75 -41.81
C ALA A 214 17.77 -5.01 -42.67
N ARG A 215 18.66 -5.92 -42.25
CA ARG A 215 19.76 -6.42 -43.09
C ARG A 215 19.30 -7.70 -43.79
N PRO A 216 18.97 -7.69 -45.09
CA PRO A 216 18.82 -8.94 -45.81
C PRO A 216 20.16 -9.70 -45.72
N MET A 217 20.08 -11.00 -45.39
CA MET A 217 21.22 -11.91 -45.44
C MET A 217 21.75 -11.93 -46.88
N ASN A 218 22.86 -11.23 -47.11
CA ASN A 218 23.73 -11.44 -48.26
C ASN A 218 24.62 -12.66 -48.00
#